data_AF-A0A2E4G3N2-F1
#
_entry.id   AF-A0A2E4G3N2-F1
#
_cell.length_a   1.000
_cell.length_b   1.000
_cell.length_c   1.000
_cell.angle_alpha   90.00
_cell.angle_beta   90.00
_cell.angle_gamma   90.00
#
_symmetry.space_group_name_H-M   'P 1'
#
loop_
_entity.id
_entity.type
_entity.pdbx_description
1 polymer ?
#
loop_
_entity_poly.entity_id
_entity_poly.type
_entity_poly.pdbx_seq_one_letter_code
_entity_poly.pdbx_strand_id
1 'polypeptide(L)'
;MEVSIYRIVQELVNNILKHANATKVHIQLFQNNSKLILIVEDNGHGFDESTSAEGHGLLNIRSRLSTVNGEVNFEPSPSSGSIATVRIQLN
;
A
#
# COMPACT_ATOMS: atom_id res chain seq x y z
N MET A 1 5.81 12.73 8.17
CA MET A 1 4.64 12.07 7.56
C MET A 1 4.75 12.00 6.04
N GLU A 2 4.95 13.13 5.35
CA GLU A 2 5.05 13.18 3.87
C GLU A 2 6.09 12.19 3.30
N VAL A 3 7.34 12.23 3.81
CA VAL A 3 8.39 11.28 3.40
C VAL A 3 8.00 9.83 3.67
N SER A 4 7.31 9.55 4.78
CA SER A 4 6.84 8.20 5.10
C SER A 4 5.82 7.72 4.07
N ILE A 5 4.83 8.55 3.71
CA ILE A 5 3.85 8.25 2.67
C ILE A 5 4.53 8.05 1.32
N TYR A 6 5.46 8.93 0.94
CA TYR A 6 6.21 8.79 -0.31
C TYR A 6 6.95 7.45 -0.38
N ARG A 7 7.63 7.04 0.71
CA ARG A 7 8.33 5.76 0.76
C ARG A 7 7.38 4.56 0.74
N ILE A 8 6.20 4.68 1.34
CA ILE A 8 5.17 3.63 1.29
C ILE A 8 4.67 3.48 -0.15
N VAL A 9 4.35 4.58 -0.84
CA VAL A 9 3.96 4.55 -2.26
C VAL A 9 5.06 3.91 -3.12
N GLN A 10 6.32 4.31 -2.92
CA GLN A 10 7.45 3.73 -3.64
C GLN A 10 7.55 2.21 -3.46
N GLU A 11 7.40 1.72 -2.23
CA GLU A 11 7.48 0.28 -1.94
C GLU A 11 6.32 -0.48 -2.59
N LEU A 12 5.09 0.04 -2.47
CA LEU A 12 3.90 -0.55 -3.08
C LEU A 12 4.02 -0.61 -4.61
N VAL A 13 4.45 0.48 -5.25
CA VAL A 13 4.67 0.52 -6.70
C VAL A 13 5.79 -0.43 -7.13
N ASN A 14 6.89 -0.52 -6.36
CA ASN A 14 7.95 -1.48 -6.64
C ASN A 14 7.47 -2.93 -6.57
N ASN A 15 6.61 -3.26 -5.61
CA ASN A 15 6.02 -4.59 -5.50
C ASN A 15 5.19 -4.92 -6.74
N ILE A 16 4.36 -3.98 -7.20
CA ILE A 16 3.56 -4.14 -8.42
C ILE A 16 4.46 -4.36 -9.64
N LEU A 17 5.48 -3.52 -9.82
CA LEU A 17 6.41 -3.61 -10.95
C LEU A 17 7.17 -4.95 -11.00
N LYS A 18 7.54 -5.51 -9.84
CA LYS A 18 8.31 -6.74 -9.76
C LYS A 18 7.47 -8.01 -9.83
N HIS A 19 6.22 -7.96 -9.35
CA HIS A 19 5.47 -9.17 -9.04
C HIS A 19 4.12 -9.27 -9.75
N ALA A 20 3.45 -8.16 -10.05
CA ALA A 20 2.06 -8.21 -10.49
C ALA A 20 1.89 -8.44 -11.99
N ASN A 21 2.89 -8.12 -12.84
CA ASN A 21 2.68 -8.01 -14.30
C ASN A 21 1.48 -7.10 -14.66
N ALA A 22 1.24 -6.07 -13.84
CA ALA A 22 0.16 -5.13 -14.05
C ALA A 22 0.43 -4.23 -15.26
N THR A 23 -0.63 -3.81 -15.94
CA THR A 23 -0.57 -2.84 -17.05
C THR A 23 -1.06 -1.46 -16.64
N LYS A 24 -1.75 -1.37 -15.50
CA LYS A 24 -2.31 -0.15 -14.94
C LYS A 24 -2.18 -0.16 -13.42
N VAL A 25 -1.93 1.02 -12.88
CA VAL A 25 -1.92 1.28 -11.43
C VAL A 25 -2.71 2.54 -11.17
N HIS A 26 -3.59 2.49 -10.18
CA HIS A 26 -4.37 3.61 -9.67
C HIS A 26 -3.86 3.97 -8.27
N ILE A 27 -3.47 5.24 -8.09
CA ILE A 27 -3.03 5.77 -6.80
C ILE A 27 -3.96 6.91 -6.43
N GLN A 28 -4.57 6.80 -5.25
CA GLN A 28 -5.48 7.81 -4.72
C GLN A 28 -5.06 8.20 -3.31
N LEU A 29 -5.01 9.50 -3.04
CA LEU A 29 -4.71 10.04 -1.73
C LEU A 29 -5.85 10.97 -1.32
N PHE A 30 -6.48 10.64 -0.20
CA PHE A 30 -7.55 11.43 0.39
C PHE A 30 -7.08 11.94 1.74
N GLN A 31 -7.31 13.21 2.01
CA GLN A 31 -7.06 13.80 3.31
C GLN A 31 -8.26 14.63 3.73
N ASN A 32 -8.67 14.49 4.98
CA ASN A 32 -9.52 15.45 5.66
C ASN A 32 -8.85 15.85 6.99
N ASN A 33 -9.57 16.58 7.84
CA ASN A 33 -8.99 17.07 9.10
C ASN A 33 -8.67 15.98 10.13
N SER A 34 -9.19 14.75 9.99
CA SER A 34 -9.04 13.68 10.98
C SER A 34 -8.34 12.42 10.47
N LYS A 35 -8.15 12.30 9.16
CA LYS A 35 -7.52 11.13 8.55
C LYS A 35 -6.88 11.40 7.20
N LEU A 36 -5.85 10.62 6.91
CA LEU A 36 -5.25 10.45 5.60
C LEU A 36 -5.46 8.99 5.16
N ILE A 37 -5.94 8.81 3.94
CA ILE A 37 -6.17 7.51 3.31
C ILE A 37 -5.41 7.47 1.99
N LEU A 38 -4.50 6.52 1.85
CA LEU A 38 -3.83 6.20 0.59
C LEU A 38 -4.37 4.86 0.08
N ILE A 39 -4.76 4.82 -1.18
CA ILE A 39 -5.19 3.60 -1.89
C ILE A 39 -4.26 3.42 -3.09
N VAL A 40 -3.65 2.24 -3.20
CA VAL A 40 -2.87 1.82 -4.36
C VAL A 40 -3.49 0.54 -4.90
N GLU A 41 -4.00 0.59 -6.11
CA GLU A 41 -4.66 -0.53 -6.79
C GLU A 41 -3.96 -0.85 -8.11
N ASP A 42 -3.80 -2.13 -8.42
CA ASP A 42 -3.27 -2.61 -9.70
C ASP A 42 -4.19 -3.66 -10.33
N ASN A 43 -4.03 -3.87 -11.64
CA ASN A 43 -4.77 -4.86 -12.43
C ASN A 43 -3.92 -6.08 -12.83
N GLY A 44 -2.85 -6.37 -12.09
CA GLY A 44 -1.94 -7.47 -12.35
C GLY A 44 -2.44 -8.79 -11.77
N HIS A 45 -1.53 -9.59 -11.24
CA HIS A 45 -1.81 -10.81 -10.48
C HIS A 45 -1.85 -10.43 -9.00
N GLY A 46 -2.92 -10.81 -8.31
CA GLY A 46 -3.14 -10.47 -6.91
C GLY A 46 -1.98 -10.81 -5.98
N PHE A 47 -1.90 -10.05 -4.89
CA PHE A 47 -0.94 -10.22 -3.81
C PHE A 47 -1.50 -11.17 -2.76
N ASP A 48 -0.83 -12.30 -2.56
CA ASP A 48 -1.14 -13.21 -1.47
C ASP A 48 -0.11 -13.04 -0.35
N GLU A 49 -0.53 -12.35 0.71
CA GLU A 49 0.28 -12.14 1.91
C GLU A 49 0.69 -13.47 2.58
N SER A 50 -0.15 -14.52 2.47
CA SER A 50 0.10 -15.81 3.12
C SER A 50 1.26 -16.60 2.48
N THR A 51 1.52 -16.36 1.19
CA THR A 51 2.63 -16.98 0.44
C THR A 51 3.90 -16.14 0.51
N SER A 52 3.77 -14.88 0.89
CA SER A 52 4.87 -13.92 0.99
C SER A 52 5.45 -13.98 2.41
N ALA A 53 6.45 -14.84 2.66
CA ALA A 53 7.24 -14.77 3.88
C ALA A 53 7.67 -13.31 4.10
N GLU A 54 7.35 -12.71 5.26
CA GLU A 54 7.39 -11.25 5.51
C GLU A 54 8.57 -10.57 4.80
N GLY A 55 8.33 -10.13 3.57
CA GLY A 55 9.36 -9.53 2.74
C GLY A 55 9.80 -8.23 3.39
N HIS A 56 11.07 -7.85 3.21
CA HIS A 56 11.59 -6.59 3.75
C HIS A 56 10.72 -5.38 3.38
N GLY A 57 10.03 -5.41 2.23
CA GLY A 57 9.10 -4.35 1.81
C GLY A 57 7.87 -4.19 2.72
N LEU A 58 7.20 -5.28 3.10
CA LEU A 58 6.02 -5.22 3.97
C LEU A 58 6.41 -4.79 5.39
N LEU A 59 7.52 -5.31 5.91
CA LEU A 59 8.11 -4.88 7.19
C LEU A 59 8.45 -3.39 7.18
N ASN A 60 9.01 -2.90 6.07
CA ASN A 60 9.31 -1.49 5.86
C ASN A 60 8.06 -0.61 5.89
N ILE A 61 6.97 -1.03 5.23
CA ILE A 61 5.69 -0.31 5.25
C ILE A 61 5.14 -0.26 6.68
N ARG A 62 5.04 -1.42 7.36
CA ARG A 62 4.54 -1.53 8.73
C ARG A 62 5.35 -0.71 9.73
N SER A 63 6.69 -0.77 9.64
CA SER A 63 7.59 0.00 10.50
C SER A 63 7.43 1.52 10.33
N ARG A 64 7.15 1.99 9.10
CA ARG A 64 6.87 3.42 8.87
C ARG A 64 5.53 3.82 9.45
N LEU A 65 4.52 2.97 9.31
CA LEU A 65 3.17 3.23 9.79
C LEU A 65 3.07 3.20 11.33
N SER A 66 3.86 2.37 12.01
CA SER A 66 3.87 2.34 13.47
C SER A 66 4.31 3.68 14.10
N THR A 67 5.18 4.44 13.43
CA THR A 67 5.62 5.76 13.90
C THR A 67 4.52 6.84 13.87
N VAL A 68 3.43 6.58 13.15
CA VAL A 68 2.33 7.52 12.91
C VAL A 68 0.97 6.93 13.30
N ASN A 69 0.94 5.83 14.06
CA ASN A 69 -0.27 5.09 14.41
C ASN A 69 -1.15 4.78 13.18
N GLY A 70 -0.50 4.44 12.07
CA GLY A 70 -1.17 4.05 10.84
C GLY A 70 -1.29 2.54 10.68
N GLU A 71 -2.13 2.13 9.76
CA GLU A 71 -2.35 0.73 9.38
C GLU A 71 -2.32 0.56 7.85
N VAL A 72 -2.09 -0.66 7.40
CA VAL A 72 -2.21 -1.07 5.99
C VAL A 72 -3.02 -2.35 5.90
N ASN A 73 -3.95 -2.40 4.95
CA ASN A 73 -4.71 -3.59 4.59
C ASN A 73 -4.46 -3.94 3.12
N PHE A 74 -4.34 -5.22 2.81
CA PHE A 74 -4.20 -5.72 1.44
C PHE A 74 -5.41 -6.59 1.09
N GLU A 75 -6.03 -6.31 -0.05
CA GLU A 75 -7.23 -7.00 -0.54
C GLU A 75 -7.07 -7.33 -2.03
N PRO A 76 -7.72 -8.39 -2.54
CA PRO A 76 -7.81 -8.63 -3.97
C PRO A 76 -8.54 -7.48 -4.68
N SER A 77 -8.03 -7.03 -5.83
CA SER A 77 -8.73 -6.07 -6.68
C SER A 77 -9.82 -6.76 -7.52
N PRO A 78 -11.00 -6.14 -7.69
CA PRO A 78 -11.99 -6.57 -8.70
C PRO A 78 -11.44 -6.60 -10.13
N SER A 79 -10.35 -5.87 -10.41
CA SER A 79 -9.67 -5.80 -11.71
C SER A 79 -8.57 -6.86 -11.91
N SER A 80 -8.56 -7.89 -11.06
CA SER A 80 -7.63 -9.04 -11.04
C SER A 80 -6.27 -8.87 -10.35
N GLY A 81 -5.92 -7.69 -9.83
CA GLY A 81 -4.68 -7.46 -9.06
C GLY A 81 -4.88 -7.32 -7.56
N SER A 82 -4.26 -6.29 -6.96
CA SER A 82 -4.28 -6.04 -5.51
C SER A 82 -4.71 -4.62 -5.18
N ILE A 83 -5.26 -4.43 -3.99
CA ILE A 83 -5.55 -3.13 -3.39
C ILE A 83 -4.81 -3.05 -2.06
N ALA A 84 -3.94 -2.05 -1.91
CA ALA A 84 -3.34 -1.67 -0.65
C ALA A 84 -4.01 -0.40 -0.12
N THR A 85 -4.66 -0.50 1.04
CA THR A 85 -5.28 0.64 1.71
C THR A 85 -4.52 0.99 2.97
N VAL A 86 -3.94 2.18 3.00
CA VAL A 86 -3.21 2.74 4.13
C VAL A 86 -4.08 3.80 4.81
N ARG A 87 -4.21 3.73 6.14
CA ARG A 87 -4.98 4.69 6.94
C ARG A 87 -4.11 5.26 8.05
N ILE A 88 -4.16 6.58 8.23
CA ILE A 88 -3.46 7.31 9.29
C ILE A 88 -4.44 8.29 9.92
N GLN A 89 -4.53 8.27 11.26
CA GLN A 89 -5.26 9.28 12.02
C GLN A 89 -4.46 10.58 12.10
N LEU A 90 -5.10 11.70 11.79
CA LEU A 90 -4.54 13.04 11.94
C LEU A 90 -5.14 13.64 13.21
N ASN A 91 -4.28 13.94 14.18
CA ASN A 91 -4.64 14.65 15.42
C ASN A 91 -4.35 16.14 15.27
#